data_AF-A8ZPW1-F1
#
_entry.id   AF-A8ZPW1-F1
#
_cell.length_a   1.000
_cell.length_b   1.000
_cell.length_c   1.000
_cell.angle_alpha   90.00
_cell.angle_beta   90.00
_cell.angle_gamma   90.00
#
_symmetry.space_group_name_H-M   'P 1'
#
loop_
_entity.id
_entity.type
_entity.pdbx_description
1 polymer ?
#
loop_
_entity_poly.entity_id
_entity_poly.type
_entity_poly.pdbx_seq_one_letter_code
_entity_poly.pdbx_strand_id
1 'polypeptide(L)'
;MDSDERKRLIFLKASANKQRRNRNTFLESLAPPLSQALSSAPCVYTPESHDIISTFLPATADGIGSGSQTRPNEYHYTEVAWPDKAMNLIQQIHNVDPNTDCHLMITPPNAIQQGGKGYWVPTCPLFVVDFASAQRSVPQLWPIAGHFLAIVSCKLEFGMIIDHYCGYLENDFNPTEIVYEVARWPTKAA
;
A
#
# COMPACT_ATOMS: atom_id res chain seq x y z
N MET A 1 -32.62 9.85 11.67
CA MET A 1 -31.42 9.79 10.81
C MET A 1 -31.36 11.08 10.03
N ASP A 2 -30.37 11.91 10.33
CA ASP A 2 -30.16 13.19 9.66
C ASP A 2 -29.75 12.97 8.17
N SER A 3 -29.99 13.96 7.30
CA SER A 3 -29.67 13.91 5.87
C SER A 3 -28.19 13.60 5.62
N ASP A 4 -27.31 14.11 6.48
CA ASP A 4 -25.87 13.94 6.34
C ASP A 4 -25.39 12.56 6.82
N GLU A 5 -26.02 12.00 7.86
CA GLU A 5 -25.79 10.62 8.30
C GLU A 5 -26.16 9.62 7.17
N ARG A 6 -27.29 9.86 6.50
CA ARG A 6 -27.71 9.04 5.35
C ARG A 6 -26.71 9.12 4.20
N LYS A 7 -26.23 10.31 3.83
CA LYS A 7 -25.22 10.48 2.77
C LYS A 7 -23.93 9.74 3.11
N ARG A 8 -23.47 9.83 4.37
CA ARG A 8 -22.28 9.11 4.86
C ARG A 8 -22.44 7.59 4.71
N LEU A 9 -23.55 7.02 5.16
CA LEU A 9 -23.80 5.58 5.04
C LEU A 9 -23.84 5.10 3.58
N ILE A 10 -24.46 5.87 2.70
CA ILE A 10 -24.48 5.57 1.25
C ILE A 10 -23.07 5.58 0.69
N PHE A 11 -22.27 6.60 1.04
CA PHE A 11 -20.88 6.71 0.60
C PHE A 11 -20.02 5.54 1.07
N LEU A 12 -20.11 5.14 2.35
CA LEU A 12 -19.36 3.99 2.89
C LEU A 12 -19.72 2.68 2.16
N LYS A 13 -21.02 2.42 1.95
CA LYS A 13 -21.49 1.25 1.20
C LYS A 13 -21.01 1.26 -0.25
N ALA A 14 -21.10 2.40 -0.92
CA ALA A 14 -20.63 2.55 -2.29
C ALA A 14 -19.12 2.31 -2.40
N SER A 15 -18.35 2.81 -1.44
CA SER A 15 -16.90 2.63 -1.35
C SER A 15 -16.52 1.15 -1.16
N ALA A 16 -17.14 0.46 -0.21
CA ALA A 16 -16.92 -0.96 0.01
C ALA A 16 -17.28 -1.81 -1.23
N ASN A 17 -18.38 -1.49 -1.91
CA ASN A 17 -18.76 -2.18 -3.16
C ASN A 17 -17.78 -1.91 -4.30
N LYS A 18 -17.20 -0.70 -4.37
CA LYS A 18 -16.15 -0.38 -5.34
C LYS A 18 -14.86 -1.15 -5.03
N GLN A 19 -14.45 -1.24 -3.77
CA GLN A 19 -13.30 -2.05 -3.35
C GLN A 19 -13.47 -3.53 -3.71
N ARG A 20 -14.66 -4.12 -3.50
CA ARG A 20 -14.95 -5.52 -3.90
C ARG A 20 -14.83 -5.74 -5.40
N ARG A 21 -15.34 -4.81 -6.21
CA ARG A 21 -15.21 -4.88 -7.68
C ARG A 21 -13.75 -4.77 -8.11
N ASN A 22 -13.03 -3.78 -7.56
CA ASN A 22 -11.61 -3.60 -7.84
C ASN A 22 -10.77 -4.81 -7.43
N ARG A 23 -11.10 -5.45 -6.28
CA ARG A 23 -10.49 -6.71 -5.87
C ARG A 23 -10.66 -7.79 -6.93
N ASN A 24 -11.89 -8.02 -7.39
CA ASN A 24 -12.16 -9.08 -8.35
C ASN A 24 -11.45 -8.84 -9.69
N THR A 25 -11.55 -7.61 -10.22
CA THR A 25 -10.84 -7.21 -11.44
C THR A 25 -9.32 -7.37 -11.29
N PHE A 26 -8.77 -7.00 -10.12
CA PHE A 26 -7.35 -7.17 -9.85
C PHE A 26 -6.96 -8.65 -9.82
N LEU A 27 -7.71 -9.50 -9.10
CA LEU A 27 -7.46 -10.94 -9.02
C LEU A 27 -7.53 -11.62 -10.40
N GLU A 28 -8.42 -11.16 -11.29
CA GLU A 28 -8.54 -11.64 -12.67
C GLU A 28 -7.32 -11.28 -13.53
N SER A 29 -6.62 -10.19 -13.22
CA SER A 29 -5.39 -9.79 -13.92
C SER A 29 -4.12 -10.52 -13.44
N LEU A 30 -4.20 -11.28 -12.33
CA LEU A 30 -3.06 -11.96 -11.75
C LEU A 30 -2.76 -13.29 -12.43
N ALA A 31 -1.50 -13.69 -12.39
CA ALA A 31 -1.12 -15.07 -12.68
C ALA A 31 -1.87 -16.04 -11.74
N PRO A 32 -2.26 -17.24 -12.21
CA PRO A 32 -3.11 -18.15 -11.44
C PRO A 32 -2.64 -18.45 -10.01
N PRO A 33 -1.32 -18.68 -9.74
CA PRO A 33 -0.86 -18.94 -8.38
C PRO A 33 -1.11 -17.77 -7.40
N LEU A 34 -0.85 -16.53 -7.85
CA LEU A 34 -1.09 -15.32 -7.04
C LEU A 34 -2.58 -15.05 -6.88
N SER A 35 -3.34 -15.22 -7.97
CA SER A 35 -4.80 -15.08 -7.94
C SER A 35 -5.42 -16.02 -6.92
N GLN A 36 -5.03 -17.30 -6.93
CA GLN A 36 -5.49 -18.29 -5.97
C GLN A 36 -5.11 -17.92 -4.54
N ALA A 37 -3.85 -17.57 -4.28
CA ALA A 37 -3.38 -17.17 -2.95
C ALA A 37 -4.18 -15.98 -2.40
N LEU A 38 -4.26 -14.88 -3.15
CA LEU A 38 -4.96 -13.66 -2.71
C LEU A 38 -6.49 -13.79 -2.72
N SER A 39 -7.06 -14.68 -3.53
CA SER A 39 -8.51 -14.93 -3.52
C SER A 39 -8.98 -15.57 -2.21
N SER A 40 -8.11 -16.37 -1.58
CA SER A 40 -8.36 -17.03 -0.31
C SER A 40 -8.06 -16.14 0.91
N ALA A 41 -7.25 -15.09 0.73
CA ALA A 41 -6.89 -14.16 1.78
C ALA A 41 -8.11 -13.34 2.26
N PRO A 42 -8.28 -13.14 3.58
CA PRO A 42 -9.24 -12.16 4.08
C PRO A 42 -8.97 -10.77 3.50
N CYS A 43 -10.01 -9.98 3.30
CA CYS A 43 -9.89 -8.62 2.80
C CYS A 43 -10.68 -7.67 3.69
N VAL A 44 -10.04 -6.56 4.06
CA VAL A 44 -10.67 -5.47 4.82
C VAL A 44 -11.24 -4.45 3.84
N TYR A 45 -12.43 -3.95 4.14
CA TYR A 45 -13.13 -2.97 3.32
C TYR A 45 -13.48 -1.73 4.15
N THR A 46 -14.04 -0.71 3.51
CA THR A 46 -14.56 0.49 4.16
C THR A 46 -15.75 0.13 5.07
N PRO A 47 -15.85 0.68 6.30
CA PRO A 47 -15.04 1.76 6.87
C PRO A 47 -13.67 1.36 7.43
N GLU A 48 -13.46 0.11 7.85
CA GLU A 48 -12.27 -0.29 8.61
C GLU A 48 -10.97 -0.08 7.83
N SER A 49 -10.99 -0.31 6.51
CA SER A 49 -9.82 -0.07 5.66
C SER A 49 -9.41 1.40 5.66
N HIS A 50 -10.35 2.33 5.80
CA HIS A 50 -10.03 3.76 5.81
C HIS A 50 -9.23 4.13 7.05
N ASP A 51 -9.62 3.62 8.23
CA ASP A 51 -8.94 3.89 9.49
C ASP A 51 -7.51 3.32 9.46
N ILE A 52 -7.36 2.07 9.01
CA ILE A 52 -6.06 1.41 8.89
C ILE A 52 -5.13 2.22 7.98
N ILE A 53 -5.60 2.56 6.78
CA ILE A 53 -4.73 3.19 5.79
C ILE A 53 -4.44 4.64 6.16
N SER A 54 -5.39 5.36 6.74
CA SER A 54 -5.15 6.71 7.28
C SER A 54 -4.09 6.72 8.38
N THR A 55 -3.82 5.58 9.01
CA THR A 55 -2.80 5.50 10.07
C THR A 55 -1.38 5.39 9.50
N PHE A 56 -1.18 4.69 8.37
CA PHE A 56 0.16 4.54 7.77
C PHE A 56 0.42 5.43 6.56
N LEU A 57 -0.61 6.02 5.95
CA LEU A 57 -0.44 6.93 4.80
C LEU A 57 0.47 8.13 5.13
N PRO A 58 0.47 8.73 6.33
CA PRO A 58 1.44 9.79 6.65
C PRO A 58 2.91 9.33 6.64
N ALA A 59 3.17 8.02 6.66
CA ALA A 59 4.51 7.46 6.52
C ALA A 59 4.94 7.27 5.05
N THR A 60 4.10 7.63 4.06
CA THR A 60 4.51 7.71 2.65
C THR A 60 5.34 8.97 2.40
N ALA A 61 5.96 9.04 1.22
CA ALA A 61 6.65 10.25 0.77
C ALA A 61 5.69 11.45 0.61
N ASP A 62 4.48 11.22 0.09
CA ASP A 62 3.42 12.24 0.06
C ASP A 62 3.07 12.78 1.46
N GLY A 63 3.25 11.95 2.50
CA GLY A 63 3.14 12.37 3.89
C GLY A 63 4.29 13.29 4.35
N ILE A 64 5.47 13.21 3.71
CA ILE A 64 6.65 14.03 4.00
C ILE A 64 6.37 15.49 3.61
N GLY A 65 6.21 16.35 4.62
CA GLY A 65 5.98 17.79 4.42
C GLY A 65 4.54 18.24 4.69
N SER A 66 3.60 17.30 4.85
CA SER A 66 2.17 17.58 5.13
C SER A 66 1.88 18.10 6.56
N GLY A 67 2.89 18.24 7.42
CA GLY A 67 2.74 18.63 8.83
C GLY A 67 2.20 17.52 9.75
N SER A 68 1.78 16.38 9.18
CA SER A 68 1.37 15.18 9.90
C SER A 68 2.58 14.40 10.42
N GLN A 69 3.09 14.79 11.59
CA GLN A 69 4.40 14.40 12.13
C GLN A 69 4.47 13.06 12.88
N THR A 70 3.59 12.09 12.65
CA THR A 70 3.72 10.77 13.29
C THR A 70 4.44 9.79 12.37
N ARG A 71 5.78 9.92 12.33
CA ARG A 71 6.63 8.88 11.75
C ARG A 71 6.75 7.73 12.74
N PRO A 72 6.65 6.47 12.29
CA PRO A 72 7.01 5.33 13.10
C PRO A 72 8.47 5.41 13.56
N ASN A 73 8.79 4.75 14.67
CA ASN A 73 10.19 4.64 15.12
C ASN A 73 11.04 3.92 14.06
N GLU A 74 12.30 4.33 13.92
CA GLU A 74 13.25 3.73 12.95
C GLU A 74 12.75 3.81 11.49
N TYR A 75 12.02 4.88 11.18
CA TYR A 75 11.58 5.18 9.82
C TYR A 75 12.77 5.52 8.91
N HIS A 76 12.88 4.81 7.80
CA HIS A 76 13.84 5.07 6.74
C HIS A 76 13.10 5.38 5.43
N TYR A 77 13.55 6.44 4.77
CA TYR A 77 13.09 6.87 3.47
C TYR A 77 14.26 6.87 2.49
N THR A 78 14.06 6.38 1.28
CA THR A 78 15.09 6.37 0.23
C THR A 78 14.43 6.51 -1.14
N GLU A 79 15.00 7.39 -1.96
CA GLU A 79 14.64 7.54 -3.36
C GLU A 79 15.69 6.85 -4.23
N VAL A 80 15.23 6.14 -5.25
CA VAL A 80 16.08 5.50 -6.26
C VAL A 80 15.43 5.62 -7.62
N ALA A 81 16.23 5.70 -8.68
CA ALA A 81 15.68 5.86 -10.03
C ALA A 81 15.43 4.53 -10.73
N TRP A 82 15.93 3.41 -10.18
CA TRP A 82 15.89 2.10 -10.83
C TRP A 82 14.96 1.13 -10.08
N PRO A 83 14.04 0.44 -10.78
CA PRO A 83 13.12 -0.50 -10.13
C PRO A 83 13.83 -1.61 -9.37
N ASP A 84 14.94 -2.14 -9.89
CA ASP A 84 15.72 -3.18 -9.20
C ASP A 84 16.31 -2.69 -7.87
N LYS A 85 16.72 -1.42 -7.79
CA LYS A 85 17.18 -0.82 -6.53
C LYS A 85 16.02 -0.71 -5.54
N ALA A 86 14.83 -0.34 -5.99
CA ALA A 86 13.65 -0.26 -5.15
C ALA A 86 13.27 -1.66 -4.61
N MET A 87 13.30 -2.69 -5.47
CA MET A 87 13.06 -4.08 -5.08
C MET A 87 14.10 -4.60 -4.08
N ASN A 88 15.38 -4.23 -4.25
CA ASN A 88 16.43 -4.61 -3.29
C ASN A 88 16.18 -3.98 -1.91
N LEU A 89 15.74 -2.72 -1.84
CA LEU A 89 15.40 -2.07 -0.57
C LEU A 89 14.23 -2.75 0.16
N ILE A 90 13.24 -3.23 -0.60
CA ILE A 90 12.10 -4.01 -0.11
C ILE A 90 12.55 -5.36 0.45
N GLN A 91 13.44 -6.06 -0.25
CA GLN A 91 13.94 -7.37 0.17
C GLN A 91 14.81 -7.31 1.44
N GLN A 92 15.39 -6.14 1.75
CA GLN A 92 16.23 -5.92 2.93
C GLN A 92 15.47 -5.88 4.26
N ILE A 93 14.14 -5.97 4.25
CA ILE A 93 13.38 -6.10 5.49
C ILE A 93 13.56 -7.52 6.01
N HIS A 94 14.37 -7.61 7.04
CA HIS A 94 14.74 -8.84 7.74
C HIS A 94 14.34 -8.71 9.20
N ASN A 95 14.27 -9.84 9.92
CA ASN A 95 13.92 -9.92 11.35
C ASN A 95 12.45 -9.69 11.71
N VAL A 96 11.55 -9.77 10.74
CA VAL A 96 10.11 -9.90 10.98
C VAL A 96 9.76 -11.38 11.05
N ASP A 97 8.94 -11.79 12.02
CA ASP A 97 8.40 -13.17 12.05
C ASP A 97 7.63 -13.42 10.75
N PRO A 98 8.04 -14.43 9.94
CA PRO A 98 7.38 -14.80 8.69
C PRO A 98 5.86 -14.95 8.79
N ASN A 99 5.34 -15.35 9.95
CA ASN A 99 3.93 -15.60 10.20
C ASN A 99 3.17 -14.37 10.71
N THR A 100 3.81 -13.20 10.78
CA THR A 100 3.13 -11.99 11.24
C THR A 100 2.06 -11.56 10.24
N ASP A 101 0.84 -11.39 10.73
CA ASP A 101 -0.26 -10.86 9.93
C ASP A 101 0.03 -9.42 9.47
N CYS A 102 -0.14 -9.21 8.17
CA CYS A 102 0.08 -7.97 7.48
C CYS A 102 -1.11 -7.58 6.63
N HIS A 103 -1.29 -6.27 6.49
CA HIS A 103 -2.06 -5.65 5.45
C HIS A 103 -1.20 -5.48 4.19
N LEU A 104 -1.59 -6.16 3.11
CA LEU A 104 -1.08 -5.94 1.76
C LEU A 104 -2.05 -5.04 1.01
N MET A 105 -1.60 -3.83 0.71
CA MET A 105 -2.34 -2.85 -0.10
C MET A 105 -1.69 -2.74 -1.47
N ILE A 106 -2.50 -2.78 -2.51
CA ILE A 106 -2.05 -2.62 -3.90
C ILE A 106 -3.03 -1.72 -4.60
N THR A 107 -2.52 -0.66 -5.22
CA THR A 107 -3.34 0.24 -6.03
C THR A 107 -3.32 -0.27 -7.47
N PRO A 108 -4.40 -0.88 -8.00
CA PRO A 108 -4.41 -1.33 -9.39
C PRO A 108 -4.33 -0.13 -10.35
N PRO A 109 -3.91 -0.31 -11.62
CA PRO A 109 -3.65 0.79 -12.57
C PRO A 109 -4.84 1.74 -12.80
N ASN A 110 -6.07 1.24 -12.61
CA ASN A 110 -7.31 2.00 -12.80
C ASN A 110 -7.95 2.45 -11.47
N ALA A 111 -7.26 2.30 -10.34
CA ALA A 111 -7.77 2.76 -9.05
C ALA A 111 -7.82 4.28 -9.01
N ILE A 112 -9.02 4.83 -9.15
CA ILE A 112 -9.26 6.25 -8.92
C ILE A 112 -9.18 6.51 -7.42
N GLN A 113 -8.23 7.35 -7.01
CA GLN A 113 -8.22 8.02 -5.71
C GLN A 113 -9.38 9.03 -5.70
N GLN A 114 -10.39 8.81 -4.84
CA GLN A 114 -11.46 9.78 -4.68
C GLN A 114 -11.21 10.60 -3.41
N GLY A 115 -10.68 11.81 -3.60
CA GLY A 115 -10.68 12.86 -2.58
C GLY A 115 -12.02 13.59 -2.61
N GLY A 116 -13.00 13.11 -1.84
CA GLY A 116 -14.10 13.99 -1.40
C GLY A 116 -13.58 14.93 -0.32
N LYS A 117 -14.18 16.11 -0.13
CA LYS A 117 -13.83 17.07 0.93
C LYS A 117 -13.55 16.35 2.27
N GLY A 118 -12.27 16.17 2.60
CA GLY A 118 -11.79 15.60 3.86
C GLY A 118 -11.73 14.06 3.99
N TYR A 119 -12.08 13.27 2.98
CA TYR A 119 -12.03 11.80 3.08
C TYR A 119 -11.19 11.20 1.95
N TRP A 120 -10.00 10.73 2.30
CA TRP A 120 -9.19 9.88 1.44
C TRP A 120 -9.65 8.44 1.62
N VAL A 121 -10.47 7.91 0.71
CA VAL A 121 -10.87 6.48 0.74
C VAL A 121 -10.22 5.78 -0.43
N PRO A 122 -9.16 5.00 -0.19
CA PRO A 122 -8.55 4.20 -1.24
C PRO A 122 -9.56 3.14 -1.64
N THR A 123 -9.88 3.10 -2.93
CA THR A 123 -10.79 2.08 -3.49
C THR A 123 -10.05 0.76 -3.75
N CYS A 124 -8.85 0.64 -3.19
CA CYS A 124 -7.96 -0.50 -3.27
C CYS A 124 -8.44 -1.62 -2.33
N PRO A 125 -8.25 -2.90 -2.70
CA PRO A 125 -8.36 -3.99 -1.75
C PRO A 125 -7.22 -3.92 -0.71
N LEU A 126 -7.55 -4.26 0.54
CA LEU A 126 -6.58 -4.45 1.62
C LEU A 126 -6.60 -5.90 2.06
N PHE A 127 -5.67 -6.71 1.55
CA PHE A 127 -5.58 -8.13 1.87
C PHE A 127 -4.90 -8.34 3.22
N VAL A 128 -5.34 -9.34 3.97
CA VAL A 128 -4.67 -9.81 5.19
C VAL A 128 -3.91 -11.09 4.84
N VAL A 129 -2.60 -11.04 4.97
CA VAL A 129 -1.67 -12.12 4.60
C VAL A 129 -0.53 -12.21 5.59
N ASP A 130 0.16 -13.35 5.68
CA ASP A 130 1.41 -13.43 6.43
C ASP A 130 2.54 -12.66 5.71
N PHE A 131 3.50 -12.17 6.50
CA PHE A 131 4.60 -11.35 5.99
C PHE A 131 5.42 -12.06 4.90
N ALA A 132 5.73 -13.35 5.08
CA ALA A 132 6.54 -14.09 4.11
C ALA A 132 5.82 -14.28 2.78
N SER A 133 4.51 -14.49 2.78
CA SER A 133 3.70 -14.55 1.57
C SER A 133 3.58 -13.19 0.90
N ALA A 134 3.41 -12.11 1.68
CA ALA A 134 3.40 -10.75 1.16
C ALA A 134 4.74 -10.42 0.46
N GLN A 135 5.87 -10.61 1.15
CA GLN A 135 7.21 -10.31 0.66
C GLN A 135 7.56 -11.09 -0.62
N ARG A 136 7.25 -12.40 -0.67
CA ARG A 136 7.46 -13.24 -1.87
C ARG A 136 6.61 -12.80 -3.06
N SER A 137 5.48 -12.18 -2.81
CA SER A 137 4.56 -11.75 -3.87
C SER A 137 4.97 -10.40 -4.47
N VAL A 138 5.69 -9.53 -3.75
CA VAL A 138 6.03 -8.17 -4.20
C VAL A 138 6.67 -8.12 -5.59
N PRO A 139 7.70 -8.92 -5.93
CA PRO A 139 8.32 -8.83 -7.26
C PRO A 139 7.34 -9.14 -8.41
N GLN A 140 6.29 -9.91 -8.13
CA GLN A 140 5.25 -10.24 -9.11
C GLN A 140 4.09 -9.24 -9.10
N LEU A 141 3.82 -8.61 -7.96
CA LEU A 141 2.73 -7.64 -7.78
C LEU A 141 3.13 -6.22 -8.18
N TRP A 142 4.40 -5.85 -8.02
CA TRP A 142 4.86 -4.49 -8.31
C TRP A 142 4.71 -4.09 -9.79
N PRO A 143 5.09 -4.92 -10.79
CA PRO A 143 4.96 -4.54 -12.20
C PRO A 143 3.51 -4.30 -12.69
N ILE A 144 2.53 -4.76 -11.91
CA ILE A 144 1.10 -4.62 -12.18
C ILE A 144 0.42 -3.66 -11.21
N ALA A 145 1.12 -3.19 -10.18
CA ALA A 145 0.66 -2.11 -9.34
C ALA A 145 0.65 -0.83 -10.18
N GLY A 146 -0.39 -0.02 -10.04
CA GLY A 146 -0.52 1.24 -10.76
C GLY A 146 0.59 2.21 -10.38
N HIS A 147 0.77 2.44 -9.08
CA HIS A 147 1.82 3.31 -8.55
C HIS A 147 2.20 3.00 -7.11
N PHE A 148 1.26 2.50 -6.31
CA PHE A 148 1.46 2.30 -4.88
C PHE A 148 1.30 0.85 -4.44
N LEU A 149 2.22 0.37 -3.61
CA LEU A 149 2.12 -0.91 -2.89
C LEU A 149 2.61 -0.73 -1.45
N ALA A 150 1.88 -1.31 -0.50
CA ALA A 150 2.29 -1.32 0.90
C ALA A 150 2.14 -2.71 1.53
N ILE A 151 3.09 -3.08 2.38
CA ILE A 151 3.00 -4.20 3.32
C ILE A 151 3.17 -3.58 4.71
N VAL A 152 2.12 -3.61 5.52
CA VAL A 152 2.18 -3.05 6.87
C VAL A 152 1.61 -4.07 7.84
N SER A 153 2.33 -4.38 8.91
CA SER A 153 1.78 -5.23 9.98
C SER A 153 0.44 -4.70 10.49
N CYS A 154 -0.45 -5.59 10.91
CA CYS A 154 -1.77 -5.17 11.41
C CYS A 154 -1.71 -4.26 12.65
N LYS A 155 -0.57 -4.27 13.38
CA LYS A 155 -0.30 -3.40 14.53
C LYS A 155 0.53 -2.16 14.18
N LEU A 156 0.90 -2.00 12.91
CA LEU A 156 1.81 -0.95 12.41
C LEU A 156 3.21 -0.96 13.07
N GLU A 157 3.53 -2.06 13.75
CA GLU A 157 4.81 -2.35 14.38
C GLU A 157 5.93 -2.48 13.36
N PHE A 158 5.61 -2.78 12.10
CA PHE A 158 6.47 -2.61 10.93
C PHE A 158 5.66 -2.32 9.68
N GLY A 159 6.33 -1.76 8.68
CA GLY A 159 5.76 -1.43 7.39
C GLY A 159 6.81 -1.18 6.32
N MET A 160 6.35 -1.30 5.09
CA MET A 160 7.06 -1.06 3.87
C MET A 160 6.10 -0.48 2.85
N ILE A 161 6.52 0.58 2.19
CA ILE A 161 5.74 1.23 1.16
C ILE A 161 6.68 1.52 -0.01
N ILE A 162 6.17 1.27 -1.20
CA ILE A 162 6.77 1.71 -2.45
C ILE A 162 5.74 2.51 -3.25
N ASP A 163 6.16 3.69 -3.69
CA ASP A 163 5.46 4.54 -4.64
C ASP A 163 6.41 4.95 -5.77
N HIS A 164 5.89 5.53 -6.84
CA HIS A 164 6.72 6.17 -7.85
C HIS A 164 6.07 7.42 -8.45
N TYR A 165 6.92 8.37 -8.85
CA TYR A 165 6.51 9.59 -9.50
C TYR A 165 7.45 9.93 -10.67
N CYS A 166 7.00 10.82 -11.55
CA CYS A 166 7.86 11.34 -12.62
C CYS A 166 8.83 12.37 -12.06
N GLY A 167 10.13 12.13 -12.16
CA GLY A 167 11.16 12.98 -11.60
C GLY A 167 12.57 12.61 -12.03
N TYR A 168 13.55 13.33 -11.48
CA TYR A 168 14.95 13.17 -11.83
C TYR A 168 15.82 13.21 -10.58
N LEU A 169 16.67 12.17 -10.39
CA LEU A 169 17.67 12.13 -9.33
C LEU A 169 19.05 12.41 -9.91
N GLU A 170 19.65 13.54 -9.50
CA GLU A 170 20.94 14.00 -10.04
C GLU A 170 22.08 12.99 -9.87
N ASN A 171 22.09 12.26 -8.75
CA ASN A 171 23.12 11.27 -8.42
C ASN A 171 22.72 9.83 -8.78
N ASP A 172 21.53 9.62 -9.36
CA ASP A 172 21.05 8.31 -9.80
C ASP A 172 20.21 8.45 -11.08
N PHE A 173 20.87 8.69 -12.20
CA PHE A 173 20.18 8.95 -13.47
C PHE A 173 19.39 7.73 -13.98
N ASN A 174 18.15 7.96 -14.41
CA ASN A 174 17.37 7.04 -15.24
C ASN A 174 16.68 7.81 -16.38
N PRO A 175 16.85 7.42 -17.67
CA PRO A 175 16.22 8.08 -18.81
C PRO A 175 14.68 8.03 -18.84
N THR A 176 14.04 7.14 -18.06
CA THR A 176 12.57 7.12 -17.97
C THR A 176 12.00 8.23 -17.09
N GLU A 177 12.85 8.96 -16.37
CA GLU A 177 12.44 10.00 -15.42
C GLU A 177 11.41 9.47 -14.41
N ILE A 178 11.60 8.25 -13.93
CA ILE A 178 10.78 7.66 -12.86
C ILE A 178 11.65 7.60 -11.61
N VAL A 179 11.12 8.14 -10.51
CA VAL A 179 11.70 8.04 -9.18
C VAL A 179 10.83 7.12 -8.35
N TYR A 180 11.46 6.14 -7.71
CA TYR A 180 10.83 5.22 -6.77
C TYR A 180 11.09 5.70 -5.36
N GLU A 181 10.03 5.80 -4.58
CA GLU A 181 10.07 6.19 -3.19
C GLU A 181 9.86 4.96 -2.33
N VAL A 182 10.85 4.63 -1.49
CA VAL A 182 10.75 3.48 -0.59
C VAL A 182 10.79 3.96 0.85
N ALA A 183 9.70 3.72 1.57
CA ALA A 183 9.57 3.97 2.99
C ALA A 183 9.49 2.64 3.76
N ARG A 184 10.20 2.53 4.89
CA ARG A 184 10.21 1.31 5.72
C ARG A 184 10.44 1.61 7.20
N TRP A 185 9.87 0.79 8.08
CA TRP A 185 10.02 0.88 9.54
C TRP A 185 9.58 -0.39 10.24
N PRO A 186 9.93 -0.55 11.53
CA PRO A 186 11.27 -0.60 12.03
C PRO A 186 11.97 -1.85 11.48
N THR A 187 13.29 -1.79 11.40
CA THR A 187 14.13 -2.88 10.93
C THR A 187 14.62 -3.78 12.06
N LYS A 188 14.04 -3.65 13.27
CA LYS A 188 14.65 -4.17 14.49
C LYS A 188 14.83 -5.69 14.45
N ALA A 189 16.10 -6.08 14.42
CA ALA A 189 16.54 -7.37 14.94
C ALA A 189 16.03 -7.53 16.37
N ALA A 190 15.49 -8.71 16.66
CA ALA A 190 15.29 -9.18 18.03
C ALA A 190 16.59 -9.08 18.85
#